data_AF-A0A9X2EV41-F1
#
_entry.id   AF-A0A9X2EV41-F1
#
_cell.length_a   1.000
_cell.length_b   1.000
_cell.length_c   1.000
_cell.angle_alpha   90.00
_cell.angle_beta   90.00
_cell.angle_gamma   90.00
#
_symmetry.space_group_name_H-M   'P 1'
#
loop_
_entity.id
_entity.type
_entity.pdbx_description
1 polymer ?
#
loop_
_entity_poly.entity_id
_entity_poly.type
_entity_poly.pdbx_seq_one_letter_code
_entity_poly.pdbx_strand_id
1 'polypeptide(L)' 'MLLAISELVYDDSSEIYGNLIPYWCGEDDIFEVSSLMDLNKLKNLKSIEGVNESVVDAYSSILDSKGVVARDVR' A
#
# COMPACT_ATOMS: atom_id res chain seq x y z
N MET A 1 12.81 13.21 -6.12
CA MET A 1 12.94 12.15 -5.10
C MET A 1 11.94 11.01 -5.27
N LEU A 2 10.74 11.22 -5.84
CA LEU A 2 9.78 10.13 -6.14
C LEU A 2 10.19 9.17 -7.27
N LEU A 3 11.08 9.59 -8.18
CA LEU A 3 11.57 8.74 -9.26
C LEU A 3 12.46 7.58 -8.77
N ALA A 4 12.97 7.62 -7.55
CA ALA A 4 13.79 6.53 -7.03
C ALA A 4 12.96 5.38 -6.47
N ILE A 5 11.65 5.58 -6.27
CA ILE A 5 10.78 4.60 -5.65
C ILE A 5 10.37 3.56 -6.69
N SER A 6 10.76 2.31 -6.46
CA SER A 6 10.40 1.16 -7.27
C SER A 6 9.46 0.18 -6.57
N GLU A 7 9.36 0.22 -5.24
CA GLU A 7 8.58 -0.73 -4.45
C GLU A 7 7.89 0.02 -3.31
N LEU A 8 6.66 -0.40 -3.00
CA LEU A 8 5.92 0.02 -1.80
C LEU A 8 5.60 -1.21 -0.98
N VAL A 9 5.88 -1.15 0.32
CA VAL A 9 5.56 -2.20 1.27
C VAL A 9 4.75 -1.57 2.39
N TYR A 10 3.52 -2.05 2.54
CA TYR A 10 2.66 -1.75 3.67
C TYR A 10 2.76 -2.91 4.66
N ASP A 11 3.07 -2.58 5.92
CA ASP A 11 3.26 -3.55 7.00
C ASP A 11 2.62 -2.96 8.25
N ASP A 12 1.39 -3.36 8.55
CA ASP A 12 0.62 -2.91 9.72
C ASP A 12 1.19 -3.40 11.06
N SER A 13 2.15 -4.33 11.02
CA SER A 13 2.81 -4.90 12.19
C SER A 13 4.13 -4.19 12.53
N SER A 14 4.45 -3.10 11.84
CA SER A 14 5.65 -2.30 12.10
C SER A 14 5.69 -1.71 13.51
N GLU A 15 6.85 -1.66 14.16
CA GLU A 15 7.02 -1.19 15.54
C GLU A 15 6.47 0.23 15.78
N ILE A 16 6.48 1.08 14.75
CA ILE A 16 5.96 2.46 14.84
C ILE A 16 4.53 2.52 15.34
N TYR A 17 3.74 1.51 15.00
CA TYR A 17 2.34 1.39 15.32
C TYR A 17 2.09 1.03 16.79
N GLY A 18 2.99 0.27 17.41
CA GLY A 18 2.96 0.02 18.86
C GLY A 18 3.13 1.28 19.71
N ASN A 19 3.74 2.34 19.16
CA ASN A 19 3.86 3.63 19.83
C ASN A 19 2.56 4.44 19.86
N LEU A 20 1.52 3.98 19.15
CA LEU A 20 0.23 4.66 19.10
C LEU A 20 -0.70 4.27 20.25
N ILE A 21 -0.31 3.34 21.13
CA ILE A 21 -1.09 2.98 22.32
C ILE A 21 -1.12 4.16 23.31
N PRO A 22 -2.28 4.49 23.93
CA PRO A 22 -3.55 3.78 23.90
C PRO A 22 -4.52 4.25 22.81
N TYR A 23 -4.08 5.12 21.91
CA TYR A 23 -4.92 5.72 20.86
C TYR A 23 -5.26 4.75 19.74
N TRP A 24 -4.43 3.74 19.52
CA TRP A 24 -4.70 2.66 18.59
C TRP A 24 -4.61 1.30 19.30
N CYS A 25 -5.62 0.45 19.12
CA CYS A 25 -5.67 -0.90 19.66
C CYS A 25 -5.19 -1.98 18.68
N GLY A 26 -4.64 -1.59 17.53
CA GLY A 26 -4.14 -2.51 16.48
C GLY A 26 -5.21 -3.03 15.53
N GLU A 27 -6.48 -2.75 15.80
CA GLU A 27 -7.64 -3.22 15.04
C GLU A 27 -8.49 -2.02 14.64
N ASP A 28 -8.04 -1.28 13.63
CA ASP A 28 -8.90 -0.32 12.91
C ASP A 28 -8.40 -0.05 11.49
N ASP A 29 -9.22 0.65 10.71
CA ASP A 29 -9.00 1.02 9.32
C ASP A 29 -8.26 2.36 9.17
N ILE A 30 -7.78 2.98 10.26
CA ILE A 30 -7.19 4.33 10.24
C ILE A 30 -5.97 4.40 9.33
N PHE A 31 -5.18 3.33 9.31
CA PHE A 31 -3.96 3.25 8.51
C PHE A 31 -4.12 2.45 7.21
N GLU A 32 -5.30 1.84 6.99
CA GLU A 32 -5.54 0.99 5.82
C GLU A 32 -5.45 1.79 4.51
N VAL A 33 -4.78 1.21 3.51
CA VAL A 33 -4.68 1.81 2.19
C VAL A 33 -6.01 1.66 1.46
N SER A 34 -6.79 2.73 1.36
CA SER A 34 -8.11 2.72 0.70
C SER A 34 -8.09 3.13 -0.78
N SER A 35 -6.96 3.64 -1.30
CA SER A 35 -6.87 4.15 -2.67
C SER A 35 -5.46 4.08 -3.25
N LEU A 36 -5.39 3.81 -4.56
CA LEU A 36 -4.17 3.85 -5.36
C LEU A 36 -4.20 4.94 -6.45
N MET A 37 -5.04 5.98 -6.30
CA MET A 37 -5.18 7.04 -7.32
C MET A 37 -3.87 7.79 -7.64
N ASP A 38 -2.96 7.87 -6.66
CA ASP A 38 -1.71 8.61 -6.77
C ASP A 38 -0.55 7.80 -7.39
N LEU A 39 -0.80 6.58 -7.87
CA LEU A 39 0.21 5.76 -8.58
C LEU A 39 0.78 6.43 -9.84
N ASN A 40 0.12 7.46 -10.37
CA ASN A 40 0.65 8.29 -11.45
C ASN A 40 1.89 9.12 -11.04
N LYS A 41 2.06 9.42 -9.75
CA LYS A 41 3.22 10.15 -9.20
C LYS A 41 4.46 9.26 -9.10
N LEU A 42 4.28 7.94 -8.98
CA LEU A 42 5.34 6.94 -8.81
C LEU A 42 5.69 6.28 -10.14
N LYS A 43 6.39 7.03 -11.01
CA LYS A 43 6.64 6.61 -12.40
C LYS A 43 7.49 5.33 -12.55
N ASN A 44 8.31 5.01 -11.56
CA ASN A 44 9.24 3.88 -11.59
C ASN A 44 8.79 2.73 -10.70
N LEU A 45 7.58 2.79 -10.15
CA LEU A 45 7.02 1.76 -9.30
C LEU A 45 6.80 0.46 -10.09
N LYS A 46 7.16 -0.66 -9.48
CA LYS A 46 7.09 -2.01 -10.04
C LYS A 46 6.27 -2.95 -9.17
N SER A 47 6.28 -2.77 -7.85
CA SER A 47 5.53 -3.61 -6.94
C SER A 47 4.92 -2.85 -5.77
N ILE A 48 3.84 -3.42 -5.27
CA ILE A 48 3.15 -3.01 -4.05
C ILE A 48 2.86 -4.27 -3.23
N GLU A 49 3.16 -4.25 -1.95
CA GLU A 49 2.97 -5.36 -1.03
C GLU A 49 2.17 -4.91 0.19
N GLY A 50 1.31 -5.78 0.73
CA GLY A 50 0.53 -5.55 1.95
C GLY A 50 -0.73 -4.71 1.74
N VAL A 51 -1.21 -4.58 0.51
CA VAL A 51 -2.47 -3.87 0.22
C VAL A 51 -3.63 -4.86 0.16
N ASN A 52 -4.75 -4.49 0.76
CA ASN A 52 -5.98 -5.28 0.78
C ASN A 52 -6.41 -5.70 -0.65
N GLU A 53 -6.80 -6.96 -0.80
CA GLU A 53 -7.27 -7.56 -2.06
C GLU A 53 -8.39 -6.73 -2.71
N SER A 54 -9.32 -6.20 -1.91
CA SER A 54 -10.44 -5.37 -2.40
C SER A 54 -9.96 -4.10 -3.11
N VAL A 55 -8.84 -3.53 -2.65
CA VAL A 55 -8.25 -2.31 -3.23
C VAL A 55 -7.42 -2.68 -4.46
N VAL A 56 -6.74 -3.82 -4.45
CA VAL A 56 -6.07 -4.33 -5.65
C VAL A 56 -7.08 -4.54 -6.78
N ASP A 57 -8.21 -5.17 -6.49
CA ASP A 57 -9.27 -5.44 -7.46
C ASP A 57 -9.85 -4.15 -8.05
N ALA A 58 -10.15 -3.17 -7.19
CA ALA A 58 -10.71 -1.88 -7.59
C ALA A 58 -9.77 -1.07 -8.50
N TYR A 59 -8.45 -1.30 -8.43
CA TYR A 59 -7.43 -0.57 -9.19
C TYR A 59 -6.69 -1.44 -10.21
N SER A 60 -7.12 -2.68 -10.43
CA SER A 60 -6.51 -3.66 -11.34
C SER A 60 -6.14 -3.08 -12.72
N SER A 61 -7.07 -2.38 -13.36
CA SER A 61 -6.84 -1.76 -14.67
C SER A 61 -5.69 -0.73 -14.68
N ILE A 62 -5.53 0.02 -13.59
CA ILE A 62 -4.45 1.02 -13.45
C ILE A 62 -3.12 0.31 -13.20
N LEU A 63 -3.11 -0.71 -12.34
CA LEU A 63 -1.92 -1.53 -12.06
C LEU A 63 -1.41 -2.21 -13.33
N ASP A 64 -2.31 -2.84 -14.10
CA ASP A 64 -2.00 -3.49 -15.37
C ASP A 64 -1.42 -2.51 -16.39
N SER A 65 -2.07 -1.34 -16.56
CA SER A 65 -1.61 -0.31 -17.50
C SER A 65 -0.20 0.20 -17.19
N LYS A 66 0.25 0.05 -15.94
CA LYS A 66 1.55 0.48 -15.43
C LYS A 66 2.55 -0.67 -15.31
N GLY A 67 2.12 -1.92 -15.48
CA GLY A 67 2.94 -3.10 -15.21
C GLY A 67 3.37 -3.22 -13.75
N VAL A 68 2.53 -2.76 -12.82
CA VAL A 68 2.78 -2.85 -11.37
C VAL A 68 2.16 -4.14 -10.83
N VAL A 69 2.94 -4.90 -10.07
CA VAL A 69 2.49 -6.13 -9.43
C VAL A 69 2.05 -5.82 -8.00
N ALA A 70 0.80 -6.13 -7.65
CA ALA A 70 0.32 -6.06 -6.27
C ALA A 70 0.28 -7.45 -5.63
N ARG A 71 0.70 -7.55 -4.36
CA ARG A 71 0.68 -8.80 -3.58
C ARG A 71 0.06 -8.55 -2.21
N ASP A 72 -0.80 -9.47 -1.81
CA ASP A 72 -1.23 -9.60 -0.42
C ASP A 72 -0.12 -10.34 0.37
N VAL A 73 0.25 -9.82 1.53
CA VAL A 73 1.22 -10.45 2.43
C VAL A 73 0.41 -10.97 3.60
N ARG A 74 -0.20 -12.15 3.43
CA ARG A 74 -0.81 -12.90 4.53
C ARG A 74 0.24 -13.72 5.28
#